data_AF-A0A0Q2QR45-F1
#
_entry.id   AF-A0A0Q2QR45-F1
#
_cell.length_a   1.000
_cell.length_b   1.000
_cell.length_c   1.000
_cell.angle_alpha   90.00
_cell.angle_beta   90.00
_cell.angle_gamma   90.00
#
_symmetry.space_group_name_H-M   'P 1'
#
loop_
_entity.id
_entity.type
_entity.pdbx_description
1 polymer ?
#
loop_
_entity_poly.entity_id
_entity_poly.type
_entity_poly.pdbx_seq_one_letter_code
_entity_poly.pdbx_strand_id
1 'polypeptide(L)'
;MMWKKGVALLFGLMLVATTLSFGKVMAEDTSVTVILVSDNEADCALAQYLANVTGAVVVTTTWGVYDPNVTAEIMSYAPDEVIIIGGPDAVVEQYVADLEELGITVERWGGQNRYETNLMVMEQAKLKFKLMFNNSVIITPGNDSAAIRAALRMAVRRKAMIAFVNDTSNITKLMLKLQLRNANVTIVQTPVMSKVMLHIREQLREKMNCNCTEMEVNITAETALEAINASEERITTAKEMLENVTLSPPEERLATRMLNLAEKELENAKDAYEMGRYGKAYGQAIAAKAHAEFVIRMASDRWSVEIQTNMTMRAEMYVWRLERQIMVMEKSGFNTTELRALVDQLKEAIKNGDYDAIDSIMQQIREKLLELYANGRGKFRERMVFPAHGRHGRP
;
A
#
# COMPACT_ATOMS: atom_id res chain seq x y z
N MET A 1 -14.54 13.11 -32.38
CA MET A 1 -14.59 11.65 -32.64
C MET A 1 -13.99 10.97 -31.42
N MET A 2 -14.83 10.81 -30.40
CA MET A 2 -14.50 10.35 -29.05
C MET A 2 -15.05 8.93 -28.89
N TRP A 3 -14.20 7.93 -28.69
CA TRP A 3 -14.53 6.71 -27.96
C TRP A 3 -13.27 5.88 -27.70
N LYS A 4 -13.27 5.15 -26.58
CA LYS A 4 -12.23 4.25 -26.03
C LYS A 4 -11.24 4.89 -25.05
N LYS A 5 -11.76 5.44 -23.95
CA LYS A 5 -11.22 5.16 -22.61
C LYS A 5 -12.28 4.34 -21.88
N GLY A 6 -11.93 3.11 -21.55
CA GLY A 6 -12.86 2.11 -21.06
C GLY A 6 -12.18 0.75 -20.91
N VAL A 7 -11.08 0.72 -20.16
CA VAL A 7 -10.72 -0.44 -19.36
C VAL A 7 -10.60 0.10 -17.95
N ALA A 8 -11.72 -0.01 -17.25
CA ALA A 8 -11.78 0.24 -15.83
C ALA A 8 -10.89 -0.77 -15.11
N LEU A 9 -10.13 -0.28 -14.14
CA LEU A 9 -9.58 -1.01 -13.02
C LEU A 9 -10.46 -2.22 -12.65
N LEU A 10 -9.98 -3.42 -12.96
CA LEU A 10 -10.54 -4.69 -12.51
C LEU A 10 -9.40 -5.58 -12.01
N PHE A 11 -8.62 -5.05 -11.07
CA PHE A 11 -7.98 -5.86 -10.03
C PHE A 11 -8.36 -5.30 -8.65
N GLY A 12 -9.65 -5.00 -8.50
CA GLY A 12 -10.28 -4.90 -7.19
C GLY A 12 -10.52 -6.30 -6.66
N LEU A 13 -9.80 -6.66 -5.60
CA LEU A 13 -10.26 -7.55 -4.52
C LEU A 13 -11.04 -8.80 -4.98
N MET A 14 -10.35 -9.93 -5.15
CA MET A 14 -11.00 -11.22 -4.96
C MET A 14 -11.25 -11.43 -3.45
N LEU A 15 -12.21 -10.67 -2.92
CA LEU A 15 -12.78 -10.83 -1.59
C LEU A 15 -13.90 -11.86 -1.74
N VAL A 16 -13.79 -12.97 -1.02
CA VAL A 16 -14.78 -14.05 -1.03
C VAL A 16 -16.14 -13.46 -0.61
N ALA A 17 -17.04 -13.33 -1.59
CA ALA A 17 -18.38 -12.80 -1.38
C ALA A 17 -19.27 -13.82 -0.67
N THR A 18 -19.79 -13.45 0.49
CA THR A 18 -21.06 -13.97 1.01
C THR A 18 -21.88 -12.78 1.52
N THR A 19 -23.10 -12.64 1.00
CA THR A 19 -23.98 -11.49 1.22
C THR A 19 -24.83 -11.68 2.47
N LEU A 20 -24.75 -10.76 3.44
CA LEU A 20 -25.85 -10.47 4.34
C LEU A 20 -25.90 -8.97 4.69
N SER A 21 -27.07 -8.39 4.43
CA SER A 21 -27.45 -7.04 4.82
C SER A 21 -27.58 -6.97 6.35
N PHE A 22 -26.85 -6.07 7.00
CA PHE A 22 -27.13 -5.69 8.39
C PHE A 22 -27.48 -4.21 8.45
N GLY A 23 -28.64 -3.95 9.04
CA GLY A 23 -29.26 -2.64 9.12
C GLY A 23 -28.47 -1.62 9.94
N LYS A 24 -28.81 -0.35 9.69
CA LYS A 24 -28.33 0.85 10.38
C LYS A 24 -28.12 0.61 11.88
N VAL A 25 -26.86 0.45 12.29
CA VAL A 25 -26.43 0.68 13.67
C VAL A 25 -25.87 2.10 13.69
N MET A 26 -26.37 2.91 14.63
CA MET A 26 -26.07 4.33 14.72
C MET A 26 -24.56 4.57 14.89
N ALA A 27 -24.01 5.40 14.01
CA ALA A 27 -22.58 5.58 13.74
C ALA A 27 -21.87 6.62 14.62
N GLU A 28 -22.42 6.96 15.79
CA GLU A 28 -21.93 8.13 16.54
C GLU A 28 -20.69 7.85 17.42
N ASP A 29 -20.47 6.61 17.89
CA ASP A 29 -19.47 6.34 18.95
C ASP A 29 -18.34 5.34 18.61
N THR A 30 -18.20 4.89 17.35
CA THR A 30 -17.11 3.97 17.00
C THR A 30 -15.95 4.73 16.38
N SER A 31 -14.78 4.73 17.04
CA SER A 31 -13.53 5.25 16.48
C SER A 31 -13.23 4.52 15.17
N VAL A 32 -12.99 5.27 14.10
CA VAL A 32 -12.68 4.70 12.78
C VAL A 32 -11.18 4.81 12.53
N THR A 33 -10.51 3.65 12.44
CA THR A 33 -9.10 3.56 12.02
C THR A 33 -9.04 3.14 10.56
N VAL A 34 -8.32 3.92 9.77
CA VAL A 34 -7.98 3.57 8.38
C VAL A 34 -6.52 3.17 8.31
N ILE A 35 -6.21 2.10 7.59
CA ILE A 35 -4.85 1.71 7.23
C ILE A 35 -4.65 2.07 5.76
N LEU A 36 -3.76 3.04 5.48
CA LEU A 36 -3.31 3.35 4.13
C LEU A 36 -2.07 2.50 3.82
N VAL A 37 -2.09 1.78 2.72
CA VAL A 37 -0.98 0.92 2.29
C VAL A 37 -0.84 0.97 0.78
N SER A 38 0.35 0.67 0.27
CA SER A 38 0.52 0.47 -1.17
C SER A 38 -0.01 -0.90 -1.62
N ASP A 39 -0.16 -1.08 -2.93
CA ASP A 39 -0.42 -2.35 -3.60
C ASP A 39 0.80 -3.31 -3.58
N ASN A 40 1.88 -2.98 -2.85
CA ASN A 40 2.97 -3.91 -2.58
C ASN A 40 2.48 -5.10 -1.74
N GLU A 41 2.78 -6.32 -2.16
CA GLU A 41 2.20 -7.53 -1.58
C GLU A 41 2.63 -7.77 -0.13
N ALA A 42 3.87 -7.41 0.22
CA ALA A 42 4.40 -7.62 1.56
C ALA A 42 3.70 -6.69 2.56
N ASP A 43 3.67 -5.39 2.27
CA ASP A 43 3.05 -4.38 3.13
C ASP A 43 1.52 -4.54 3.15
N CYS A 44 0.90 -4.81 1.99
CA CYS A 44 -0.54 -5.05 1.88
C CYS A 44 -0.98 -6.30 2.67
N ALA A 45 -0.19 -7.38 2.68
CA ALA A 45 -0.49 -8.54 3.51
C ALA A 45 -0.48 -8.20 5.01
N LEU A 46 0.39 -7.29 5.46
CA LEU A 46 0.42 -6.83 6.84
C LEU A 46 -0.79 -5.95 7.16
N ALA A 47 -1.18 -5.05 6.26
CA ALA A 47 -2.41 -4.26 6.39
C ALA A 47 -3.66 -5.16 6.48
N GLN A 48 -3.76 -6.17 5.60
CA GLN A 48 -4.84 -7.15 5.62
C GLN A 48 -4.84 -7.99 6.90
N TYR A 49 -3.66 -8.39 7.40
CA TYR A 49 -3.54 -9.08 8.68
C TYR A 49 -4.16 -8.24 9.80
N LEU A 50 -3.76 -6.97 9.90
CA LEU A 50 -4.26 -6.05 10.91
C LEU A 50 -5.76 -5.81 10.79
N ALA A 51 -6.26 -5.54 9.60
CA ALA A 51 -7.69 -5.37 9.35
C ALA A 51 -8.52 -6.58 9.78
N ASN A 52 -8.02 -7.81 9.55
CA ASN A 52 -8.69 -9.03 10.00
C ASN A 52 -8.76 -9.15 11.53
N VAL A 53 -7.78 -8.61 12.26
CA VAL A 53 -7.72 -8.73 13.73
C VAL A 53 -8.26 -7.50 14.47
N THR A 54 -8.32 -6.32 13.84
CA THR A 54 -8.79 -5.07 14.44
C THR A 54 -10.10 -4.54 13.86
N GLY A 55 -10.48 -4.95 12.65
CA GLY A 55 -11.60 -4.37 11.91
C GLY A 55 -11.30 -3.02 11.25
N ALA A 56 -10.03 -2.61 11.17
CA ALA A 56 -9.63 -1.38 10.48
C ALA A 56 -9.94 -1.43 8.98
N VAL A 57 -10.32 -0.29 8.40
CA VAL A 57 -10.57 -0.15 6.96
C VAL A 57 -9.22 -0.07 6.24
N VAL A 58 -8.99 -0.90 5.23
CA VAL A 58 -7.78 -0.82 4.39
C VAL A 58 -8.09 -0.02 3.14
N VAL A 59 -7.31 1.04 2.90
CA VAL A 59 -7.29 1.78 1.65
C VAL A 59 -5.94 1.53 0.98
N THR A 60 -5.99 1.19 -0.31
CA THR A 60 -4.80 0.85 -1.09
C THR A 60 -4.47 1.95 -2.08
N THR A 61 -3.18 2.26 -2.25
CA THR A 61 -2.66 3.14 -3.29
C THR A 61 -1.64 2.42 -4.18
N THR A 62 -1.41 2.91 -5.40
CA THR A 62 -0.35 2.39 -6.25
C THR A 62 1.02 2.75 -5.65
N TRP A 63 1.91 1.77 -5.53
CA TRP A 63 3.24 1.94 -4.94
C TRP A 63 4.03 3.08 -5.59
N GLY A 64 4.51 4.01 -4.76
CA GLY A 64 5.34 5.13 -5.20
C GLY A 64 4.60 6.20 -6.01
N VAL A 65 3.26 6.09 -6.16
CA VAL A 65 2.44 7.02 -6.93
C VAL A 65 1.47 7.78 -6.02
N TYR A 66 1.41 9.09 -6.21
CA TYR A 66 0.41 9.93 -5.58
C TYR A 66 -0.87 9.99 -6.43
N ASP A 67 -2.02 9.71 -5.80
CA ASP A 67 -3.36 9.89 -6.35
C ASP A 67 -4.27 10.58 -5.32
N PRO A 68 -4.72 11.82 -5.55
CA PRO A 68 -5.61 12.52 -4.64
C PRO A 68 -6.97 11.86 -4.44
N ASN A 69 -7.40 10.95 -5.33
CA ASN A 69 -8.62 10.18 -5.11
C ASN A 69 -8.50 9.30 -3.86
N VAL A 70 -7.29 8.83 -3.51
CA VAL A 70 -7.04 8.03 -2.30
C VAL A 70 -7.23 8.88 -1.06
N THR A 71 -6.67 10.10 -1.01
CA THR A 71 -6.91 11.05 0.10
C THR A 71 -8.41 11.34 0.24
N ALA A 72 -9.10 11.59 -0.88
CA ALA A 72 -10.54 11.86 -0.87
C ALA A 72 -11.36 10.64 -0.41
N GLU A 73 -10.95 9.42 -0.75
CA GLU A 73 -11.56 8.19 -0.25
C GLU A 73 -11.36 8.05 1.27
N ILE A 74 -10.14 8.21 1.77
CA ILE A 74 -9.84 8.16 3.21
C ILE A 74 -10.69 9.19 3.97
N MET A 75 -10.76 10.41 3.45
CA MET A 75 -11.58 11.49 4.01
C MET A 75 -13.06 11.06 4.16
N SER A 76 -13.59 10.27 3.22
CA SER A 76 -14.98 9.80 3.23
C SER A 76 -15.31 8.82 4.36
N TYR A 77 -14.30 8.14 4.91
CA TYR A 77 -14.45 7.32 6.12
C TYR A 77 -14.42 8.14 7.40
N ALA A 78 -14.16 9.46 7.32
CA ALA A 78 -14.00 10.33 8.47
C ALA A 78 -13.18 9.69 9.62
N PRO A 79 -11.96 9.16 9.36
CA PRO A 79 -11.17 8.46 10.36
C PRO A 79 -10.71 9.41 11.46
N ASP A 80 -10.57 8.87 12.68
CA ASP A 80 -9.91 9.59 13.77
C ASP A 80 -8.38 9.52 13.61
N GLU A 81 -7.90 8.45 12.99
CA GLU A 81 -6.49 8.18 12.74
C GLU A 81 -6.31 7.38 11.46
N VAL A 82 -5.22 7.70 10.75
CA VAL A 82 -4.71 6.91 9.63
C VAL A 82 -3.36 6.31 10.00
N ILE A 83 -3.25 4.99 9.88
CA ILE A 83 -1.97 4.28 10.00
C ILE A 83 -1.46 4.00 8.59
N ILE A 84 -0.31 4.55 8.23
CA ILE A 84 0.35 4.24 6.98
C ILE A 84 1.27 3.03 7.18
N ILE A 85 1.11 1.99 6.36
CA ILE A 85 2.05 0.86 6.34
C ILE A 85 2.91 0.97 5.10
N GLY A 86 4.23 1.05 5.32
CA GLY A 86 5.22 1.22 4.26
C GLY A 86 6.02 2.54 4.39
N GLY A 87 7.24 2.50 3.86
CA GLY A 87 8.12 3.68 3.77
C GLY A 87 7.64 4.69 2.72
N PRO A 88 8.33 5.85 2.60
CA PRO A 88 7.98 6.91 1.65
C PRO A 88 8.04 6.46 0.18
N ASP A 89 8.95 5.55 -0.17
CA ASP A 89 9.03 4.97 -1.53
C ASP A 89 7.76 4.19 -1.91
N ALA A 90 7.07 3.62 -0.91
CA ALA A 90 5.87 2.81 -1.11
C ALA A 90 4.59 3.65 -1.02
N VAL A 91 4.49 4.47 0.02
CA VAL A 91 3.38 5.40 0.25
C VAL A 91 3.98 6.78 0.45
N VAL A 92 3.91 7.60 -0.61
CA VAL A 92 4.61 8.89 -0.70
C VAL A 92 4.15 9.90 0.34
N GLU A 93 5.02 10.83 0.72
CA GLU A 93 4.79 11.77 1.84
C GLU A 93 3.66 12.79 1.59
N GLN A 94 3.27 12.98 0.33
CA GLN A 94 2.14 13.82 -0.04
C GLN A 94 0.84 13.37 0.66
N TYR A 95 0.65 12.05 0.86
CA TYR A 95 -0.51 11.55 1.61
C TYR A 95 -0.50 11.98 3.09
N VAL A 96 0.68 12.05 3.73
CA VAL A 96 0.78 12.50 5.12
C VAL A 96 0.37 13.97 5.22
N ALA A 97 0.98 14.82 4.39
CA ALA A 97 0.68 16.25 4.37
C ALA A 97 -0.80 16.55 4.10
N ASP A 98 -1.41 15.82 3.17
CA ASP A 98 -2.82 15.91 2.85
C ASP A 98 -3.76 15.59 4.03
N LEU A 99 -3.48 14.48 4.70
CA LEU A 99 -4.33 13.99 5.80
C LEU A 99 -4.16 14.86 7.05
N GLU A 100 -2.93 15.30 7.34
CA GLU A 100 -2.66 16.23 8.44
C GLU A 100 -3.28 17.61 8.21
N GLU A 101 -3.37 18.09 6.95
CA GLU A 101 -4.07 19.33 6.61
C GLU A 101 -5.59 19.25 6.92
N LEU A 102 -6.17 18.04 6.87
CA LEU A 102 -7.54 17.77 7.32
C LEU A 102 -7.67 17.60 8.84
N GLY A 103 -6.58 17.76 9.60
CA GLY A 103 -6.54 17.55 11.04
C GLY A 103 -6.63 16.07 11.45
N ILE A 104 -6.37 15.13 10.53
CA ILE A 104 -6.36 13.70 10.82
C ILE A 104 -4.98 13.33 11.39
N THR A 105 -4.96 12.57 12.48
CA THR A 105 -3.69 12.06 13.03
C THR A 105 -3.15 10.97 12.12
N VAL A 106 -1.88 11.09 11.70
CA VAL A 106 -1.21 10.10 10.85
C VAL A 106 -0.05 9.47 11.59
N GLU A 107 0.02 8.14 11.57
CA GLU A 107 1.17 7.39 12.09
C GLU A 107 1.73 6.49 10.99
N ARG A 108 3.05 6.55 10.74
CA ARG A 108 3.71 5.70 9.73
C ARG A 108 4.44 4.53 10.37
N TRP A 109 4.07 3.32 9.96
CA TRP A 109 4.75 2.06 10.27
C TRP A 109 5.48 1.56 9.02
N GLY A 110 6.69 2.07 8.80
CA GLY A 110 7.50 1.76 7.63
C GLY A 110 9.00 1.84 7.92
N GLY A 111 9.76 0.92 7.31
CA GLY A 111 11.23 0.91 7.35
C GLY A 111 11.86 1.12 5.98
N GLN A 112 13.18 0.99 5.89
CA GLN A 112 13.93 1.14 4.63
C GLN A 112 13.65 0.00 3.63
N ASN A 113 13.09 -1.10 4.12
CA ASN A 113 12.75 -2.27 3.32
C ASN A 113 11.60 -3.03 4.01
N ARG A 114 10.99 -3.95 3.26
CA ARG A 114 9.87 -4.79 3.71
C ARG A 114 10.13 -5.60 4.99
N TYR A 115 11.39 -5.93 5.29
CA TYR A 115 11.75 -6.69 6.49
C TYR A 115 11.71 -5.81 7.74
N GLU A 116 12.19 -4.57 7.62
CA GLU A 116 12.08 -3.56 8.67
C GLU A 116 10.64 -3.12 8.86
N THR A 117 9.89 -2.87 7.78
CA THR A 117 8.45 -2.57 7.85
C THR A 117 7.70 -3.69 8.58
N ASN A 118 7.93 -4.95 8.22
CA ASN A 118 7.31 -6.10 8.88
C ASN A 118 7.57 -6.14 10.40
N LEU A 119 8.82 -5.95 10.81
CA LEU A 119 9.18 -5.91 12.23
C LEU A 119 8.48 -4.76 12.96
N MET A 120 8.53 -3.56 12.39
CA MET A 120 7.88 -2.38 12.97
C MET A 120 6.37 -2.59 13.11
N VAL A 121 5.71 -3.13 12.08
CA VAL A 121 4.28 -3.42 12.13
C VAL A 121 3.96 -4.42 13.24
N MET A 122 4.70 -5.52 13.37
CA MET A 122 4.45 -6.51 14.42
C MET A 122 4.67 -5.94 15.83
N GLU A 123 5.69 -5.10 16.02
CA GLU A 123 5.97 -4.42 17.29
C GLU A 123 4.88 -3.40 17.64
N GLN A 124 4.55 -2.49 16.71
CA GLN A 124 3.56 -1.43 16.93
C GLN A 124 2.15 -1.98 17.09
N ALA A 125 1.79 -3.01 16.34
CA ALA A 125 0.48 -3.64 16.47
C ALA A 125 0.26 -4.26 17.86
N LYS A 126 1.32 -4.81 18.48
CA LYS A 126 1.26 -5.28 19.88
C LYS A 126 1.03 -4.12 20.85
N LEU A 127 1.68 -2.98 20.65
CA LEU A 127 1.58 -1.83 21.55
C LEU A 127 0.25 -1.09 21.40
N LYS A 128 -0.10 -0.70 20.17
CA LYS A 128 -1.25 0.15 19.87
C LYS A 128 -2.57 -0.59 19.99
N PHE A 129 -2.65 -1.80 19.43
CA PHE A 129 -3.88 -2.60 19.42
C PHE A 129 -3.94 -3.65 20.53
N LYS A 130 -2.91 -3.73 21.39
CA LYS A 130 -2.81 -4.74 22.47
C LYS A 130 -2.99 -6.18 21.94
N LEU A 131 -2.53 -6.43 20.72
CA LEU A 131 -2.68 -7.74 20.09
C LEU A 131 -1.86 -8.80 20.82
N MET A 132 -2.52 -9.91 21.13
CA MET A 132 -1.93 -11.06 21.79
C MET A 132 -1.72 -12.18 20.77
N PHE A 133 -0.48 -12.63 20.64
CA PHE A 133 -0.08 -13.72 19.75
C PHE A 133 0.11 -15.02 20.56
N ASN A 134 -0.19 -16.17 19.95
CA ASN A 134 -0.12 -17.49 20.60
C ASN A 134 1.31 -18.05 20.73
N ASN A 135 2.30 -17.19 21.01
CA ASN A 135 3.74 -17.51 20.97
C ASN A 135 4.11 -18.33 19.71
N SER A 136 3.61 -17.89 18.57
CA SER A 136 3.70 -18.59 17.28
C SER A 136 4.12 -17.60 16.21
N VAL A 137 5.02 -18.02 15.33
CA VAL A 137 5.56 -17.20 14.25
C VAL A 137 5.60 -17.98 12.94
N ILE A 138 5.16 -17.33 11.88
CA ILE A 138 5.25 -17.83 10.52
C ILE A 138 6.33 -17.04 9.80
N ILE A 139 7.39 -17.74 9.40
CA ILE A 139 8.54 -17.18 8.71
C ILE A 139 8.38 -17.47 7.21
N THR A 140 8.48 -16.42 6.39
CA THR A 140 8.33 -16.52 4.92
C THR A 140 9.28 -15.57 4.20
N PRO A 141 9.75 -15.90 2.98
CA PRO A 141 10.50 -14.95 2.16
C PRO A 141 9.68 -13.68 1.92
N GLY A 142 10.27 -12.51 2.15
CA GLY A 142 9.56 -11.22 2.00
C GLY A 142 9.30 -10.83 0.55
N ASN A 143 9.94 -11.46 -0.43
CA ASN A 143 9.80 -11.21 -1.87
C ASN A 143 8.98 -12.27 -2.61
N ASP A 144 8.27 -13.13 -1.88
CA ASP A 144 7.50 -14.24 -2.44
C ASP A 144 6.02 -14.03 -2.15
N SER A 145 5.31 -13.39 -3.08
CA SER A 145 3.89 -13.06 -2.93
C SER A 145 3.02 -14.30 -2.64
N ALA A 146 3.36 -15.47 -3.19
CA ALA A 146 2.60 -16.70 -2.98
C ALA A 146 2.81 -17.25 -1.56
N ALA A 147 4.06 -17.29 -1.09
CA ALA A 147 4.38 -17.68 0.28
C ALA A 147 3.79 -16.69 1.30
N ILE A 148 3.85 -15.38 1.04
CA ILE A 148 3.27 -14.33 1.88
C ILE A 148 1.76 -14.51 2.03
N ARG A 149 1.03 -14.76 0.94
CA ARG A 149 -0.43 -15.01 1.00
C ARG A 149 -0.76 -16.26 1.82
N ALA A 150 0.01 -17.33 1.67
CA ALA A 150 -0.16 -18.53 2.48
C ALA A 150 0.13 -18.26 3.96
N ALA A 151 1.21 -17.54 4.26
CA ALA A 151 1.59 -17.14 5.60
C ALA A 151 0.52 -16.27 6.27
N LEU A 152 -0.05 -15.29 5.56
CA LEU A 152 -1.15 -14.45 6.03
C LEU A 152 -2.36 -15.27 6.49
N ARG A 153 -2.84 -16.18 5.64
CA ARG A 153 -4.00 -17.03 5.96
C ARG A 153 -3.76 -17.87 7.21
N MET A 154 -2.55 -18.41 7.36
CA MET A 154 -2.16 -19.18 8.53
C MET A 154 -2.06 -18.31 9.78
N ALA A 155 -1.51 -17.10 9.66
CA ALA A 155 -1.31 -16.18 10.76
C ALA A 155 -2.62 -15.72 11.38
N VAL A 156 -3.61 -15.36 10.55
CA VAL A 156 -4.96 -15.00 11.00
C VAL A 156 -5.60 -16.15 11.76
N ARG A 157 -5.59 -17.37 11.20
CA ARG A 157 -6.20 -18.56 11.83
C ARG A 157 -5.55 -18.95 13.15
N ARG A 158 -4.22 -18.84 13.23
CA ARG A 158 -3.43 -19.30 14.39
C ARG A 158 -3.18 -18.19 15.42
N LYS A 159 -3.57 -16.94 15.13
CA LYS A 159 -3.16 -15.74 15.86
C LYS A 159 -1.63 -15.71 16.05
N ALA A 160 -0.92 -15.97 14.96
CA ALA A 160 0.55 -16.01 14.92
C ALA A 160 1.11 -14.69 14.35
N MET A 161 2.35 -14.37 14.72
CA MET A 161 3.11 -13.29 14.08
C MET A 161 3.54 -13.72 12.67
N ILE A 162 3.65 -12.76 11.75
CA ILE A 162 4.27 -12.97 10.43
C ILE A 162 5.64 -12.32 10.46
N ALA A 163 6.67 -13.07 10.06
CA ALA A 163 8.04 -12.58 9.97
C ALA A 163 8.59 -12.76 8.55
N PHE A 164 8.94 -11.65 7.90
CA PHE A 164 9.56 -11.67 6.58
C PHE A 164 11.07 -11.81 6.69
N VAL A 165 11.65 -12.65 5.84
CA VAL A 165 13.09 -12.93 5.80
C VAL A 165 13.65 -12.92 4.39
N ASN A 166 14.96 -12.80 4.29
CA ASN A 166 15.78 -12.98 3.10
C ASN A 166 17.06 -13.74 3.44
N ASP A 167 17.94 -13.88 2.46
CA ASP A 167 19.22 -14.59 2.58
C ASP A 167 20.20 -13.96 3.58
N THR A 168 20.06 -12.66 3.83
CA THR A 168 20.89 -11.90 4.79
C THR A 168 20.26 -11.75 6.18
N SER A 169 19.08 -12.33 6.40
CA SER A 169 18.36 -12.21 7.67
C SER A 169 19.03 -12.99 8.80
N ASN A 170 19.14 -12.36 9.97
CA ASN A 170 19.63 -12.99 11.19
C ASN A 170 18.45 -13.41 12.09
N ILE A 171 18.21 -14.72 12.18
CA ILE A 171 17.06 -15.28 12.91
C ILE A 171 17.13 -15.02 14.42
N THR A 172 18.31 -15.05 15.02
CA THR A 172 18.46 -14.76 16.46
C THR A 172 18.04 -13.32 16.78
N LYS A 173 18.47 -12.35 15.95
CA LYS A 173 18.08 -10.94 16.09
C LYS A 173 16.59 -10.76 15.85
N LEU A 174 16.03 -11.43 14.84
CA LEU A 174 14.60 -11.41 14.53
C LEU A 174 13.75 -11.89 15.71
N MET A 175 14.04 -13.07 16.26
CA MET A 175 13.30 -13.64 17.38
C MET A 175 13.40 -12.79 18.64
N LEU A 176 14.56 -12.20 18.91
CA LEU A 176 14.76 -11.29 20.04
C LEU A 176 13.92 -10.03 19.92
N LYS A 177 13.89 -9.39 18.73
CA LYS A 177 13.05 -8.21 18.48
C LYS A 177 11.56 -8.52 18.64
N LEU A 178 11.11 -9.65 18.10
CA LEU A 178 9.74 -10.12 18.25
C LEU A 178 9.41 -10.63 19.66
N GLN A 179 10.40 -10.65 20.57
CA GLN A 179 10.26 -11.13 21.95
C GLN A 179 9.74 -12.58 22.02
N LEU A 180 10.15 -13.42 21.07
CA LEU A 180 9.72 -14.81 20.96
C LEU A 180 10.73 -15.74 21.65
N ARG A 181 10.24 -16.57 22.57
CA ARG A 181 11.02 -17.62 23.24
C ARG A 181 10.26 -18.93 23.16
N ASN A 182 10.93 -20.01 22.75
CA ASN A 182 10.32 -21.33 22.56
C ASN A 182 9.03 -21.28 21.73
N ALA A 183 9.01 -20.42 20.72
CA ALA A 183 7.83 -20.19 19.89
C ALA A 183 7.58 -21.35 18.92
N ASN A 184 6.31 -21.57 18.59
CA ASN A 184 5.95 -22.46 17.51
C ASN A 184 6.31 -21.82 16.17
N VAL A 185 7.33 -22.34 15.51
CA VAL A 185 7.82 -21.81 14.23
C VAL A 185 7.25 -22.61 13.07
N THR A 186 6.61 -21.92 12.14
CA THR A 186 6.25 -22.47 10.83
C THR A 186 7.02 -21.73 9.74
N ILE A 187 7.64 -22.47 8.82
CA ILE A 187 8.31 -21.93 7.64
C ILE A 187 7.39 -22.15 6.45
N VAL A 188 7.09 -21.06 5.73
CA VAL A 188 6.30 -21.09 4.49
C VAL A 188 7.20 -20.61 3.36
N GLN A 189 7.28 -21.37 2.28
CA GLN A 189 8.14 -21.04 1.14
C GLN A 189 7.54 -21.57 -0.17
N THR A 190 7.97 -21.03 -1.31
CA THR A 190 7.79 -21.68 -2.61
C THR A 190 9.09 -22.35 -3.06
N PRO A 191 9.04 -23.30 -4.02
CA PRO A 191 10.24 -23.88 -4.64
C PRO A 191 11.23 -22.84 -5.18
N VAL A 192 10.74 -21.65 -5.57
CA VAL A 192 11.54 -20.58 -6.14
C VAL A 192 12.47 -19.94 -5.09
N MET A 193 12.06 -19.92 -3.82
CA MET A 193 12.83 -19.35 -2.71
C MET A 193 13.53 -20.38 -1.81
N SER A 194 13.53 -21.66 -2.17
CA SER A 194 14.09 -22.74 -1.34
C SER A 194 15.57 -22.52 -0.97
N LYS A 195 16.37 -21.89 -1.84
CA LYS A 195 17.77 -21.58 -1.56
C LYS A 195 17.92 -20.51 -0.47
N VAL A 196 17.12 -19.45 -0.53
CA VAL A 196 17.09 -18.39 0.49
C VAL A 196 16.71 -18.99 1.84
N MET A 197 15.70 -19.87 1.84
CA MET A 197 15.18 -20.47 3.06
C MET A 197 16.04 -21.59 3.62
N LEU A 198 16.94 -22.18 2.83
CA LEU A 198 17.94 -23.13 3.33
C LEU A 198 18.79 -22.49 4.45
N HIS A 199 19.30 -21.28 4.22
CA HIS A 199 20.12 -20.58 5.21
C HIS A 199 19.33 -20.27 6.50
N ILE A 200 18.06 -19.92 6.36
CA ILE A 200 17.16 -19.67 7.50
C ILE A 200 16.91 -20.94 8.31
N ARG A 201 16.71 -22.08 7.65
CA ARG A 201 16.53 -23.38 8.30
C ARG A 201 17.77 -23.81 9.07
N GLU A 202 18.95 -23.64 8.48
CA GLU A 202 20.23 -23.92 9.16
C GLU A 202 20.36 -23.10 10.44
N GLN A 203 20.11 -21.78 10.38
CA GLN A 203 20.12 -20.93 11.58
C GLN A 203 19.11 -21.37 12.65
N LEU A 204 17.89 -21.74 12.26
CA LEU A 204 16.86 -22.22 13.20
C LEU A 204 17.25 -23.54 13.87
N ARG A 205 17.85 -24.47 13.11
CA ARG A 205 18.33 -25.75 13.63
C ARG A 205 19.49 -25.56 14.59
N GLU A 206 20.52 -24.82 14.17
CA GLU A 206 21.78 -24.68 14.91
C GLU A 206 21.65 -23.78 16.14
N LYS A 207 20.96 -22.65 16.01
CA LYS A 207 20.95 -21.61 17.05
C LYS A 207 19.74 -21.70 17.99
N MET A 208 18.64 -22.31 17.54
CA MET A 208 17.37 -22.31 18.28
C MET A 208 16.88 -23.72 18.65
N ASN A 209 17.55 -24.78 18.18
CA ASN A 209 17.11 -26.18 18.39
C ASN A 209 15.62 -26.39 18.08
N CYS A 210 15.11 -25.71 17.04
CA CYS A 210 13.69 -25.70 16.69
C CYS A 210 13.31 -26.93 15.87
N ASN A 211 12.24 -27.63 16.25
CA ASN A 211 11.54 -28.57 15.38
C ASN A 211 10.45 -27.82 14.61
N CYS A 212 10.87 -27.10 13.57
CA CYS A 212 9.99 -26.18 12.85
C CYS A 212 9.06 -26.94 11.89
N THR A 213 7.80 -26.48 11.76
CA THR A 213 6.89 -27.02 10.75
C THR A 213 7.20 -26.39 9.40
N GLU A 214 7.37 -27.18 8.34
CA GLU A 214 7.60 -26.67 6.98
C GLU A 214 6.35 -26.82 6.11
N MET A 215 6.05 -25.79 5.33
CA MET A 215 4.99 -25.78 4.32
C MET A 215 5.54 -25.23 3.02
N GLU A 216 5.51 -26.08 1.99
CA GLU A 216 5.84 -25.67 0.62
C GLU A 216 4.56 -25.29 -0.14
N VAL A 217 4.57 -24.11 -0.74
CA VAL A 217 3.49 -23.56 -1.56
C VAL A 217 3.79 -23.86 -3.02
N ASN A 218 2.94 -24.67 -3.64
CA ASN A 218 3.09 -24.99 -5.06
C ASN A 218 2.71 -23.78 -5.93
N ILE A 219 3.48 -23.55 -7.00
CA ILE A 219 3.19 -22.48 -7.97
C ILE A 219 2.25 -23.03 -9.05
N THR A 220 0.99 -22.61 -8.99
CA THR A 220 -0.02 -22.95 -10.00
C THR A 220 0.09 -22.03 -11.23
N ALA A 221 -0.58 -22.41 -12.32
CA ALA A 221 -0.75 -21.54 -13.48
C ALA A 221 -1.37 -20.19 -13.06
N GLU A 222 -2.47 -20.23 -12.30
CA GLU A 222 -3.12 -19.02 -11.78
C GLU A 222 -2.16 -18.10 -11.00
N THR A 223 -1.37 -18.66 -10.08
CA THR A 223 -0.39 -17.88 -9.30
C THR A 223 0.72 -17.28 -10.17
N ALA A 224 1.19 -18.02 -11.18
CA ALA A 224 2.17 -17.49 -12.13
C ALA A 224 1.58 -16.37 -12.99
N LEU A 225 0.33 -16.52 -13.46
CA LEU A 225 -0.36 -15.51 -14.25
C LEU A 225 -0.63 -14.22 -13.47
N GLU A 226 -1.04 -14.34 -12.20
CA GLU A 226 -1.18 -13.18 -11.31
C GLU A 226 0.14 -12.40 -11.19
N ALA A 227 1.27 -13.09 -11.03
CA ALA A 227 2.57 -12.43 -10.94
C ALA A 227 2.96 -11.74 -12.25
N ILE A 228 2.69 -12.38 -13.40
CA ILE A 228 2.91 -11.78 -14.73
C ILE A 228 2.09 -10.50 -14.87
N ASN A 229 0.79 -10.56 -14.59
CA ASN A 229 -0.09 -9.40 -14.70
C ASN A 229 0.35 -8.26 -13.78
N ALA A 230 0.70 -8.56 -12.52
CA ALA A 230 1.20 -7.56 -11.59
C ALA A 230 2.52 -6.92 -12.05
N SER A 231 3.41 -7.70 -12.68
CA SER A 231 4.65 -7.16 -13.25
C SER A 231 4.42 -6.30 -14.50
N GLU A 232 3.44 -6.66 -15.34
CA GLU A 232 3.06 -5.89 -16.53
C GLU A 232 2.41 -4.55 -16.16
N GLU A 233 1.51 -4.56 -15.17
CA GLU A 233 0.95 -3.33 -14.61
C GLU A 233 2.06 -2.43 -14.06
N ARG A 234 3.00 -3.00 -13.30
CA ARG A 234 4.12 -2.24 -12.72
C ARG A 234 5.06 -1.64 -13.77
N ILE A 235 5.34 -2.37 -14.85
CA ILE A 235 6.12 -1.84 -15.99
C ILE A 235 5.37 -0.70 -16.67
N THR A 236 4.05 -0.81 -16.81
CA THR A 236 3.21 0.24 -17.38
C THR A 236 3.27 1.51 -16.52
N THR A 237 3.07 1.38 -15.20
CA THR A 237 3.21 2.50 -14.26
C THR A 237 4.60 3.15 -14.36
N ALA A 238 5.67 2.35 -14.44
CA ALA A 238 7.02 2.88 -14.59
C ALA A 238 7.19 3.74 -15.84
N LYS A 239 6.63 3.32 -16.98
CA LYS A 239 6.64 4.09 -18.24
C LYS A 239 5.88 5.40 -18.12
N GLU A 240 4.63 5.33 -17.64
CA GLU A 240 3.77 6.50 -17.47
C GLU A 240 4.40 7.54 -16.54
N MET A 241 5.07 7.11 -15.46
CA MET A 241 5.76 8.03 -14.57
C MET A 241 6.98 8.69 -15.23
N LEU A 242 7.74 7.95 -16.03
CA LEU A 242 8.90 8.49 -16.75
C LEU A 242 8.50 9.57 -17.77
N GLU A 243 7.32 9.48 -18.37
CA GLU A 243 6.80 10.50 -19.30
C GLU A 243 6.53 11.86 -18.61
N ASN A 244 6.33 11.85 -17.28
CA ASN A 244 5.92 13.01 -16.51
C ASN A 244 7.04 13.65 -15.68
N VAL A 245 8.29 13.21 -15.85
CA VAL A 245 9.45 13.72 -15.09
C VAL A 245 10.63 14.00 -15.98
N THR A 246 11.45 14.99 -15.61
CA THR A 246 12.68 15.28 -16.34
C THR A 246 13.88 14.70 -15.61
N LEU A 247 14.44 13.61 -16.13
CA LEU A 247 15.65 12.98 -15.59
C LEU A 247 16.94 13.60 -16.14
N SER A 248 18.01 13.56 -15.35
CA SER A 248 19.36 13.86 -15.87
C SER A 248 19.85 12.74 -16.81
N PRO A 249 20.81 13.01 -17.72
CA PRO A 249 21.27 12.00 -18.66
C PRO A 249 21.80 10.69 -18.03
N PRO A 250 22.49 10.69 -16.87
CA PRO A 250 22.84 9.46 -16.16
C PRO A 250 21.64 8.68 -15.62
N GLU A 251 20.66 9.39 -15.05
CA GLU A 251 19.43 8.78 -14.51
C GLU A 251 18.59 8.18 -15.64
N GLU A 252 18.44 8.89 -16.76
CA GLU A 252 17.71 8.41 -17.93
C GLU A 252 18.31 7.10 -18.45
N ARG A 253 19.65 7.03 -18.63
CA ARG A 253 20.32 5.78 -19.04
C ARG A 253 20.08 4.63 -18.08
N LEU A 254 20.09 4.90 -16.77
CA LEU A 254 19.84 3.88 -15.76
C LEU A 254 18.38 3.42 -15.78
N ALA A 255 17.43 4.35 -15.85
CA ALA A 255 16.00 4.07 -15.94
C ALA A 255 15.68 3.24 -17.19
N THR A 256 16.20 3.62 -18.36
CA THR A 256 16.04 2.85 -19.61
C THR A 256 16.62 1.45 -19.49
N ARG A 257 17.82 1.30 -18.90
CA ARG A 257 18.42 -0.02 -18.69
C ARG A 257 17.55 -0.90 -17.81
N MET A 258 17.04 -0.36 -16.71
CA MET A 258 16.21 -1.11 -15.77
C MET A 258 14.86 -1.46 -16.36
N LEU A 259 14.26 -0.56 -17.14
CA LEU A 259 13.01 -0.83 -17.87
C LEU A 259 13.20 -1.94 -18.92
N ASN A 260 14.28 -1.91 -19.70
CA ASN A 260 14.59 -2.96 -20.67
C ASN A 260 14.81 -4.32 -19.99
N LEU A 261 15.44 -4.34 -18.80
CA LEU A 261 15.56 -5.57 -18.02
C LEU A 261 14.19 -6.06 -17.55
N ALA A 262 13.33 -5.16 -17.06
CA ALA A 262 11.97 -5.51 -16.63
C ALA A 262 11.16 -6.14 -17.77
N GLU A 263 11.17 -5.52 -18.96
CA GLU A 263 10.46 -6.03 -20.15
C GLU A 263 10.98 -7.38 -20.61
N LYS A 264 12.31 -7.57 -20.62
CA LYS A 264 12.91 -8.85 -20.98
C LYS A 264 12.55 -9.97 -20.01
N GLU A 265 12.58 -9.69 -18.71
CA GLU A 265 12.17 -10.67 -17.69
C GLU A 265 10.67 -10.98 -17.80
N LEU A 266 9.82 -9.99 -18.14
CA LEU A 266 8.40 -10.21 -18.41
C LEU A 266 8.17 -11.11 -19.64
N GLU A 267 8.91 -10.89 -20.73
CA GLU A 267 8.86 -11.75 -21.93
C GLU A 267 9.26 -13.18 -21.59
N ASN A 268 10.39 -13.37 -20.90
CA ASN A 268 10.83 -14.68 -20.42
C ASN A 268 9.78 -15.35 -19.49
N ALA A 269 9.07 -14.56 -18.68
CA ALA A 269 8.02 -15.05 -17.81
C ALA A 269 6.82 -15.59 -18.62
N LYS A 270 6.37 -14.83 -19.64
CA LYS A 270 5.30 -15.22 -20.55
C LYS A 270 5.66 -16.48 -21.35
N ASP A 271 6.87 -16.56 -21.91
CA ASP A 271 7.36 -17.75 -22.60
C ASP A 271 7.38 -18.99 -21.69
N ALA A 272 7.91 -18.83 -20.48
CA ALA A 272 7.94 -19.93 -19.51
C ALA A 272 6.52 -20.39 -19.12
N TYR A 273 5.57 -19.46 -19.05
CA TYR A 273 4.17 -19.76 -18.77
C TYR A 273 3.54 -20.61 -19.88
N GLU A 274 3.73 -20.23 -21.14
CA GLU A 274 3.24 -20.98 -22.31
C GLU A 274 3.82 -22.39 -22.39
N MET A 275 5.07 -22.58 -21.95
CA MET A 275 5.72 -23.89 -21.85
C MET A 275 5.28 -24.71 -20.62
N GLY A 276 4.32 -24.24 -19.81
CA GLY A 276 3.87 -24.91 -18.59
C GLY A 276 4.88 -24.89 -17.44
N ARG A 277 5.92 -24.06 -17.51
CA ARG A 277 6.99 -23.95 -16.51
C ARG A 277 6.66 -22.85 -15.49
N TYR A 278 5.55 -23.03 -14.76
CA TYR A 278 4.96 -21.99 -13.91
C TYR A 278 5.89 -21.46 -12.81
N GLY A 279 6.71 -22.31 -12.19
CA GLY A 279 7.71 -21.85 -11.21
C GLY A 279 8.76 -20.90 -11.81
N LYS A 280 9.19 -21.15 -13.06
CA LYS A 280 10.12 -20.26 -13.77
C LYS A 280 9.42 -18.96 -14.18
N ALA A 281 8.19 -19.06 -14.70
CA ALA A 281 7.38 -17.91 -15.06
C ALA A 281 7.18 -16.97 -13.86
N TYR A 282 6.80 -17.53 -12.71
CA TYR A 282 6.64 -16.80 -11.45
C TYR A 282 7.92 -16.10 -11.00
N GLY A 283 9.05 -16.79 -11.00
CA GLY A 283 10.34 -16.19 -10.60
C GLY A 283 10.79 -15.05 -11.52
N GLN A 284 10.60 -15.19 -12.84
CA GLN A 284 10.91 -14.15 -13.82
C GLN A 284 9.98 -12.94 -13.68
N ALA A 285 8.68 -13.16 -13.43
CA ALA A 285 7.72 -12.09 -13.20
C ALA A 285 8.05 -11.28 -11.93
N ILE A 286 8.48 -11.92 -10.84
CA ILE A 286 8.95 -11.22 -9.64
C ILE A 286 10.17 -10.34 -9.96
N ALA A 287 11.13 -10.84 -10.74
CA ALA A 287 12.31 -10.08 -11.14
C ALA A 287 11.94 -8.88 -12.02
N ALA A 288 11.05 -9.08 -13.00
CA ALA A 288 10.52 -8.03 -13.85
C ALA A 288 9.88 -6.90 -13.02
N LYS A 289 9.01 -7.26 -12.07
CA LYS A 289 8.37 -6.32 -11.16
C LYS A 289 9.40 -5.51 -10.35
N ALA A 290 10.40 -6.17 -9.77
CA ALA A 290 11.44 -5.49 -8.97
C ALA A 290 12.24 -4.46 -9.79
N HIS A 291 12.55 -4.76 -11.05
CA HIS A 291 13.20 -3.81 -11.95
C HIS A 291 12.30 -2.61 -12.28
N ALA A 292 11.01 -2.82 -12.47
CA ALA A 292 10.05 -1.74 -12.70
C ALA A 292 9.85 -0.86 -11.45
N GLU A 293 9.77 -1.44 -10.26
CA GLU A 293 9.70 -0.70 -8.98
C GLU A 293 10.93 0.20 -8.78
N PHE A 294 12.11 -0.24 -9.21
CA PHE A 294 13.31 0.61 -9.17
C PHE A 294 13.14 1.88 -10.02
N VAL A 295 12.57 1.75 -11.23
CA VAL A 295 12.30 2.88 -12.13
C VAL A 295 11.25 3.82 -11.54
N ILE A 296 10.17 3.26 -10.97
CA ILE A 296 9.11 4.04 -10.30
C ILE A 296 9.68 4.87 -9.17
N ARG A 297 10.55 4.29 -8.34
CA ARG A 297 11.19 5.03 -7.25
C ARG A 297 11.99 6.21 -7.77
N MET A 298 12.81 6.01 -8.79
CA MET A 298 13.58 7.11 -9.42
C MET A 298 12.67 8.22 -9.95
N ALA A 299 11.58 7.84 -10.63
CA ALA A 299 10.62 8.81 -11.14
C ALA A 299 9.88 9.54 -10.01
N SER A 300 9.45 8.83 -8.98
CA SER A 300 8.76 9.39 -7.80
C SER A 300 9.63 10.37 -7.03
N ASP A 301 10.90 10.03 -6.82
CA ASP A 301 11.89 10.91 -6.19
C ASP A 301 12.06 12.18 -7.00
N ARG A 302 12.17 12.06 -8.33
CA ARG A 302 12.32 13.21 -9.23
C ARG A 302 11.08 14.10 -9.22
N TRP A 303 9.91 13.50 -9.36
CA TRP A 303 8.63 14.19 -9.33
C TRP A 303 8.43 14.94 -8.00
N SER A 304 8.78 14.32 -6.88
CA SER A 304 8.70 14.94 -5.56
C SER A 304 9.58 16.18 -5.44
N VAL A 305 10.81 16.14 -5.98
CA VAL A 305 11.69 17.31 -6.04
C VAL A 305 11.12 18.41 -6.93
N GLU A 306 10.56 18.07 -8.09
CA GLU A 306 9.94 19.03 -9.01
C GLU A 306 8.76 19.75 -8.34
N ILE A 307 7.87 19.03 -7.64
CA ILE A 307 6.77 19.64 -6.87
C ILE A 307 7.25 20.55 -5.74
N GLN A 308 8.32 20.16 -5.05
CA GLN A 308 8.87 20.97 -3.97
C GLN A 308 9.53 22.25 -4.48
N THR A 309 10.02 22.28 -5.72
CA THR A 309 10.76 23.43 -6.27
C THR A 309 9.94 24.29 -7.21
N ASN A 310 8.87 23.76 -7.80
CA ASN A 310 8.01 24.47 -8.74
C ASN A 310 6.68 24.89 -8.07
N MET A 311 6.55 26.18 -7.77
CA MET A 311 5.36 26.75 -7.12
C MET A 311 4.09 26.56 -7.94
N THR A 312 4.14 26.75 -9.26
CA THR A 312 2.98 26.56 -10.14
C THR A 312 2.51 25.11 -10.10
N MET A 313 3.42 24.16 -10.27
CA MET A 313 3.09 22.72 -10.22
C MET A 313 2.50 22.32 -8.87
N ARG A 314 3.05 22.86 -7.76
CA ARG A 314 2.52 22.63 -6.42
C ARG A 314 1.09 23.16 -6.27
N ALA A 315 0.82 24.36 -6.75
CA ALA A 315 -0.51 24.98 -6.69
C ALA A 315 -1.52 24.23 -7.58
N GLU A 316 -1.11 23.78 -8.77
CA GLU A 316 -1.94 22.93 -9.66
C GLU A 316 -2.26 21.57 -9.01
N MET A 317 -1.27 20.94 -8.38
CA MET A 317 -1.46 19.70 -7.62
C MET A 317 -2.44 19.88 -6.46
N TYR A 318 -2.32 21.01 -5.75
CA TYR A 318 -3.23 21.39 -4.67
C TYR A 318 -4.67 21.55 -5.17
N VAL A 319 -4.87 22.24 -6.31
CA VAL A 319 -6.18 22.37 -6.96
C VAL A 319 -6.73 21.00 -7.34
N TRP A 320 -5.94 20.14 -7.98
CA TRP A 320 -6.39 18.80 -8.40
C TRP A 320 -6.86 17.97 -7.20
N ARG A 321 -6.15 18.04 -6.07
CA ARG A 321 -6.55 17.39 -4.83
C ARG A 321 -7.86 17.93 -4.27
N LEU A 322 -8.00 19.26 -4.18
CA LEU A 322 -9.21 19.91 -3.67
C LEU A 322 -10.44 19.55 -4.48
N GLU A 323 -10.32 19.46 -5.81
CA GLU A 323 -11.44 19.08 -6.67
C GLU A 323 -11.98 17.67 -6.33
N ARG A 324 -11.09 16.73 -5.97
CA ARG A 324 -11.50 15.37 -5.53
C ARG A 324 -12.15 15.39 -4.17
N GLN A 325 -11.59 16.13 -3.23
CA GLN A 325 -12.15 16.29 -1.89
C GLN A 325 -13.55 16.95 -1.95
N ILE A 326 -13.68 18.07 -2.67
CA ILE A 326 -14.96 18.77 -2.88
C ILE A 326 -16.01 17.84 -3.49
N MET A 327 -15.64 17.04 -4.50
CA MET A 327 -16.57 16.08 -5.11
C MET A 327 -17.12 15.07 -4.08
N VAL A 328 -16.25 14.54 -3.21
CA VAL A 328 -16.63 13.59 -2.15
C VAL A 328 -17.48 14.26 -1.06
N MET A 329 -17.15 15.50 -0.69
CA MET A 329 -17.94 16.31 0.25
C MET A 329 -19.34 16.59 -0.30
N GLU A 330 -19.48 17.00 -1.55
CA GLU A 330 -20.78 17.26 -2.19
C GLU A 330 -21.65 16.01 -2.25
N LYS A 331 -21.06 14.87 -2.64
CA LYS A 331 -21.74 13.56 -2.61
C LYS A 331 -22.20 13.18 -1.21
N SER A 332 -21.56 13.70 -0.17
CA SER A 332 -21.91 13.50 1.24
C SER A 332 -22.84 14.58 1.80
N GLY A 333 -23.29 15.55 0.98
CA GLY A 333 -24.26 16.58 1.35
C GLY A 333 -23.66 17.81 2.04
N PHE A 334 -22.39 18.11 1.79
CA PHE A 334 -21.77 19.36 2.23
C PHE A 334 -22.14 20.51 1.27
N ASN A 335 -22.26 21.71 1.83
CA ASN A 335 -22.30 22.93 1.02
C ASN A 335 -20.85 23.41 0.82
N THR A 336 -20.39 23.37 -0.43
CA THR A 336 -19.02 23.67 -0.85
C THR A 336 -18.94 24.95 -1.68
N THR A 337 -20.01 25.77 -1.76
CA THR A 337 -20.07 26.94 -2.65
C THR A 337 -18.93 27.93 -2.41
N GLU A 338 -18.69 28.31 -1.15
CA GLU A 338 -17.58 29.22 -0.79
C GLU A 338 -16.22 28.60 -1.12
N LEU A 339 -16.04 27.31 -0.80
CA LEU A 339 -14.81 26.58 -1.07
C LEU A 339 -14.52 26.50 -2.58
N ARG A 340 -15.54 26.28 -3.42
CA ARG A 340 -15.40 26.33 -4.88
C ARG A 340 -15.01 27.71 -5.38
N ALA A 341 -15.61 28.77 -4.85
CA ALA A 341 -15.25 30.13 -5.22
C ALA A 341 -13.77 30.44 -4.92
N LEU A 342 -13.24 29.98 -3.79
CA LEU A 342 -11.82 30.09 -3.46
C LEU A 342 -10.94 29.27 -4.42
N VAL A 343 -11.35 28.04 -4.76
CA VAL A 343 -10.63 27.22 -5.76
C VAL A 343 -10.59 27.89 -7.13
N ASP A 344 -11.69 28.51 -7.56
CA ASP A 344 -11.74 29.23 -8.84
C ASP A 344 -10.84 30.48 -8.83
N GLN A 345 -10.78 31.20 -7.69
CA GLN A 345 -9.82 32.30 -7.51
C GLN A 345 -8.37 31.79 -7.57
N LEU A 346 -8.07 30.66 -6.91
CA LEU A 346 -6.74 30.06 -6.95
C LEU A 346 -6.32 29.70 -8.38
N LYS A 347 -7.22 29.10 -9.17
CA LYS A 347 -6.95 28.78 -10.58
C LYS A 347 -6.62 30.03 -11.41
N GLU A 348 -7.33 31.13 -11.19
CA GLU A 348 -7.06 32.38 -11.90
C GLU A 348 -5.73 33.00 -11.44
N ALA A 349 -5.40 32.94 -10.15
CA ALA A 349 -4.10 33.39 -9.63
C ALA A 349 -2.94 32.57 -10.22
N ILE A 350 -3.08 31.23 -10.32
CA ILE A 350 -2.11 30.33 -10.98
C ILE A 350 -1.91 30.74 -12.43
N LYS A 351 -3.00 30.93 -13.18
CA LYS A 351 -2.96 31.32 -14.59
C LYS A 351 -2.28 32.68 -14.82
N ASN A 352 -2.43 33.62 -13.88
CA ASN A 352 -1.83 34.94 -13.94
C ASN A 352 -0.40 35.00 -13.37
N GLY A 353 0.08 33.91 -12.75
CA GLY A 353 1.41 33.87 -12.12
C GLY A 353 1.53 34.77 -10.88
N ASP A 354 0.42 35.03 -10.19
CA ASP A 354 0.38 35.89 -8.99
C ASP A 354 0.69 35.05 -7.74
N TYR A 355 1.99 34.88 -7.45
CA TYR A 355 2.46 34.01 -6.38
C TYR A 355 2.03 34.46 -4.98
N ASP A 356 1.94 35.77 -4.73
CA ASP A 356 1.47 36.30 -3.45
C ASP A 356 -0.02 35.97 -3.23
N ALA A 357 -0.84 36.09 -4.29
CA ALA A 357 -2.24 35.68 -4.24
C ALA A 357 -2.39 34.16 -4.07
N ILE A 358 -1.56 33.35 -4.74
CA ILE A 358 -1.59 31.88 -4.62
C ILE A 358 -1.45 31.45 -3.15
N ASP A 359 -0.40 31.90 -2.46
CA ASP A 359 -0.14 31.49 -1.07
C ASP A 359 -1.26 31.94 -0.13
N SER A 360 -1.75 33.18 -0.29
CA SER A 360 -2.86 33.71 0.50
C SER A 360 -4.16 32.93 0.30
N ILE A 361 -4.52 32.61 -0.95
CA ILE A 361 -5.74 31.87 -1.27
C ILE A 361 -5.61 30.42 -0.79
N MET A 362 -4.45 29.78 -0.97
CA MET A 362 -4.21 28.43 -0.45
C MET A 362 -4.43 28.37 1.07
N GLN A 363 -3.95 29.36 1.82
CA GLN A 363 -4.17 29.41 3.27
C GLN A 363 -5.65 29.56 3.64
N GLN A 364 -6.40 30.42 2.94
CA GLN A 364 -7.85 30.56 3.14
C GLN A 364 -8.60 29.26 2.84
N ILE A 365 -8.20 28.54 1.79
CA ILE A 365 -8.76 27.23 1.44
C ILE A 365 -8.49 26.21 2.55
N ARG A 366 -7.27 26.15 3.10
CA ARG A 366 -6.93 25.23 4.20
C ARG A 366 -7.85 25.41 5.39
N GLU A 367 -8.00 26.67 5.83
CA GLU A 367 -8.84 27.01 6.97
C GLU A 367 -10.29 26.63 6.72
N LYS A 368 -10.81 26.95 5.52
CA LYS A 368 -12.20 26.63 5.15
C LYS A 368 -12.44 25.12 5.01
N LEU A 369 -11.49 24.39 4.42
CA LEU A 369 -11.58 22.95 4.24
C LEU A 369 -11.58 22.25 5.59
N LEU A 370 -10.67 22.64 6.50
CA LEU A 370 -10.61 22.11 7.86
C LEU A 370 -11.89 22.40 8.64
N GLU A 371 -12.39 23.64 8.57
CA GLU A 371 -13.66 24.03 9.21
C GLU A 371 -14.82 23.15 8.72
N LEU A 372 -14.97 23.01 7.40
CA LEU A 372 -16.04 22.20 6.80
C LEU A 372 -15.89 20.73 7.21
N TYR A 373 -14.69 20.18 7.12
CA TYR A 373 -14.44 18.77 7.43
C TYR A 373 -14.71 18.46 8.90
N ALA A 374 -14.15 19.24 9.83
CA ALA A 374 -14.31 19.04 11.27
C ALA A 374 -15.78 19.13 11.70
N ASN A 375 -16.51 20.13 11.20
CA ASN A 375 -17.92 20.34 11.54
C ASN A 375 -18.87 19.35 10.84
N GLY A 376 -18.41 18.65 9.80
CA GLY A 376 -19.23 17.79 8.96
C GLY A 376 -18.94 16.29 9.06
N ARG A 377 -18.04 15.84 9.95
CA ARG A 377 -17.66 14.41 10.07
C ARG A 377 -18.86 13.46 10.20
N GLY A 378 -19.94 13.89 10.87
CA GLY A 378 -21.19 13.12 10.98
C GLY A 378 -21.84 12.78 9.63
N LYS A 379 -21.79 13.71 8.65
CA LYS A 379 -22.38 13.49 7.31
C LYS A 379 -21.69 12.38 6.53
N PHE A 380 -20.37 12.23 6.73
CA PHE A 380 -19.62 11.11 6.20
C PHE A 380 -20.00 9.80 6.89
N ARG A 381 -20.06 9.81 8.24
CA ARG A 381 -20.40 8.62 9.03
C ARG A 381 -21.80 8.06 8.75
N GLU A 382 -22.79 8.92 8.49
CA GLU A 382 -24.15 8.51 8.14
C GLU A 382 -24.27 7.75 6.81
N ARG A 383 -23.35 8.03 5.87
CA ARG A 383 -23.32 7.44 4.52
C ARG A 383 -22.18 6.43 4.35
N MET A 384 -21.44 6.15 5.42
CA MET A 384 -20.30 5.25 5.40
C MET A 384 -20.77 3.83 5.06
N VAL A 385 -20.17 3.26 4.03
CA VAL A 385 -20.31 1.85 3.69
C VAL A 385 -18.97 1.21 4.01
N PHE A 386 -18.91 0.41 5.08
CA PHE A 386 -17.72 -0.38 5.36
C PHE A 386 -17.52 -1.40 4.23
N PRO A 387 -16.31 -1.58 3.69
CA PRO A 387 -16.02 -2.69 2.81
C PRO A 387 -16.31 -4.01 3.56
N ALA A 388 -17.02 -4.94 2.91
CA ALA A 388 -17.45 -6.18 3.56
C ALA A 388 -16.24 -6.96 4.11
N HIS A 389 -16.10 -7.04 5.43
CA HIS A 389 -15.08 -7.87 6.08
C HIS A 389 -15.67 -9.27 6.34
N GLY A 390 -15.12 -10.28 5.67
CA GLY A 390 -15.53 -11.67 5.84
C GLY A 390 -15.28 -12.13 7.28
N ARG A 391 -16.32 -12.58 7.98
CA ARG A 391 -16.19 -13.21 9.29
C ARG A 391 -15.46 -14.54 9.16
N HIS A 392 -14.26 -14.65 9.72
CA HIS A 392 -13.74 -15.94 10.19
C HIS A 392 -13.57 -15.90 11.71
N GLY A 393 -14.60 -16.39 12.39
CA GLY A 393 -14.63 -16.47 13.84
C GLY A 393 -15.89 -17.13 14.35
N ARG A 394 -16.19 -18.35 13.87
CA ARG A 394 -16.99 -19.37 14.58
C ARG A 394 -16.44 -20.75 14.20
N PRO A 395 -16.46 -21.71 15.16
CA PRO A 395 -15.53 -22.84 15.27
C PRO A 395 -15.41 -23.74 14.04
#